data_AF-D7DZC3-F1
#
_entry.id   AF-D7DZC3-F1
#
_cell.length_a   1.000
_cell.length_b   1.000
_cell.length_c   1.000
_cell.angle_alpha   90.00
_cell.angle_beta   90.00
_cell.angle_gamma   90.00
#
_symmetry.space_group_name_H-M   'P 1'
#
loop_
_entity.id
_entity.type
_entity.pdbx_description
1 polymer ?
#
loop_
_entity_poly.entity_id
_entity_poly.type
_entity_poly.pdbx_seq_one_letter_code
_entity_poly.pdbx_strand_id
1 'polypeptide(L)'
;MQAKEIKHKLKLLIEQASAIDPQLSKRLDEINRWVKYIRPGSLTAKPFVLAFLLEVITDSTIWLIIQSLPSEAARQAKFNQMTPNERYWYSYLFPKWINSTDAKFYIWKKKMMAGEFNQFDGDIIKSIAQDIVRREGNIWQRYIADLSMATDLIVSNHQQKPLCIQVTSVSEEFHEQKYEKWQNALQLWQIERGLFLSYNPGESDFINQLVNVALYNSDHLDQGNYLNFS
;
A
#
# COMPACT_ATOMS: atom_id res chain seq x y z
N MET A 1 13.18 16.30 1.51
CA MET A 1 14.00 15.73 0.42
C MET A 1 13.58 16.39 -0.89
N GLN A 2 14.50 16.98 -1.64
CA GLN A 2 14.20 17.68 -2.90
C GLN A 2 14.15 16.72 -4.10
N ALA A 3 13.49 17.12 -5.19
CA ALA A 3 13.36 16.31 -6.41
C ALA A 3 14.71 15.83 -7.01
N LYS A 4 15.79 16.61 -6.86
CA LYS A 4 17.15 16.19 -7.28
C LYS A 4 17.70 15.06 -6.40
N GLU A 5 17.48 15.14 -5.10
CA GLU A 5 17.92 14.12 -4.14
C GLU A 5 17.20 12.79 -4.37
N ILE A 6 15.91 12.82 -4.74
CA ILE A 6 15.13 11.62 -5.07
C ILE A 6 15.77 10.82 -6.20
N LYS A 7 16.12 11.47 -7.32
CA LYS A 7 16.74 10.79 -8.45
C LYS A 7 18.10 10.22 -8.10
N HIS A 8 18.87 10.93 -7.28
CA HIS A 8 20.16 10.44 -6.81
C HIS A 8 19.98 9.20 -5.90
N LYS A 9 19.05 9.26 -4.93
CA LYS A 9 18.75 8.12 -4.06
C LYS A 9 18.24 6.91 -4.81
N LEU A 10 17.38 7.09 -5.82
CA LEU A 10 16.94 5.97 -6.67
C LEU A 10 18.11 5.28 -7.35
N LYS A 11 19.07 6.04 -7.92
CA LYS A 11 20.28 5.46 -8.54
C LYS A 11 21.11 4.68 -7.53
N LEU A 12 21.37 5.25 -6.35
CA LEU A 12 22.11 4.56 -5.28
C LEU A 12 21.42 3.26 -4.86
N LEU A 13 20.09 3.28 -4.70
CA LEU A 13 19.33 2.08 -4.35
C LEU A 13 19.33 1.03 -5.46
N ILE A 14 19.32 1.42 -6.74
CA ILE A 14 19.48 0.49 -7.87
C ILE A 14 20.84 -0.21 -7.78
N GLU A 15 21.92 0.55 -7.55
CA GLU A 15 23.27 0.01 -7.43
C GLU A 15 23.36 -0.97 -6.24
N GLN A 16 22.85 -0.59 -5.07
CA GLN A 16 22.83 -1.47 -3.89
C GLN A 16 21.97 -2.73 -4.13
N ALA A 17 20.77 -2.56 -4.66
CA ALA A 17 19.86 -3.68 -4.95
C ALA A 17 20.46 -4.64 -5.98
N SER A 18 21.25 -4.16 -6.94
CA SER A 18 21.85 -5.05 -7.95
C SER A 18 22.70 -6.17 -7.35
N ALA A 19 23.30 -5.93 -6.17
CA ALA A 19 24.10 -6.92 -5.44
C ALA A 19 23.29 -7.78 -4.45
N ILE A 20 22.17 -7.26 -3.94
CA ILE A 20 21.40 -7.89 -2.85
C ILE A 20 20.11 -8.54 -3.36
N ASP A 21 19.34 -7.82 -4.16
CA ASP A 21 18.06 -8.23 -4.72
C ASP A 21 17.92 -7.69 -6.17
N PRO A 22 18.35 -8.49 -7.18
CA PRO A 22 18.30 -8.08 -8.58
C PRO A 22 16.90 -7.76 -9.10
N GLN A 23 15.83 -8.31 -8.49
CA GLN A 23 14.46 -8.02 -8.91
C GLN A 23 14.03 -6.64 -8.42
N LEU A 24 14.39 -6.28 -7.17
CA LEU A 24 14.21 -4.91 -6.70
C LEU A 24 15.00 -3.92 -7.57
N SER A 25 16.24 -4.26 -7.94
CA SER A 25 17.04 -3.42 -8.85
C SER A 25 16.32 -3.14 -10.18
N LYS A 26 15.71 -4.16 -10.79
CA LYS A 26 14.94 -3.99 -12.04
C LYS A 26 13.72 -3.10 -11.84
N ARG A 27 12.97 -3.31 -10.75
CA ARG A 27 11.78 -2.52 -10.42
C ARG A 27 12.13 -1.04 -10.20
N LEU A 28 13.18 -0.78 -9.44
CA LEU A 28 13.68 0.56 -9.20
C LEU A 28 14.19 1.23 -10.47
N ASP A 29 14.84 0.49 -11.37
CA ASP A 29 15.27 1.02 -12.67
C ASP A 29 14.06 1.41 -13.54
N GLU A 30 12.99 0.62 -13.55
CA GLU A 30 11.76 0.97 -14.28
C GLU A 30 11.13 2.27 -13.74
N ILE A 31 11.10 2.44 -12.42
CA ILE A 31 10.62 3.67 -11.76
C ILE A 31 11.54 4.86 -12.07
N ASN A 32 12.86 4.67 -12.01
CA ASN A 32 13.83 5.69 -12.32
C ASN A 32 13.72 6.15 -13.78
N ARG A 33 13.55 5.22 -14.73
CA ARG A 33 13.31 5.54 -16.15
C ARG A 33 12.04 6.37 -16.34
N TRP A 34 10.97 6.04 -15.63
CA TRP A 34 9.70 6.78 -15.69
C TRP A 34 9.87 8.26 -15.32
N VAL A 35 10.70 8.60 -14.33
CA VAL A 35 10.89 9.99 -13.88
C VAL A 35 12.19 10.65 -14.34
N LYS A 36 13.04 9.93 -15.09
CA LYS A 36 14.40 10.36 -15.49
C LYS A 36 14.42 11.74 -16.12
N TYR A 37 13.55 12.00 -17.08
CA TYR A 37 13.55 13.22 -17.90
C TYR A 37 12.67 14.35 -17.36
N ILE A 38 11.97 14.13 -16.24
CA ILE A 38 11.11 15.15 -15.64
C ILE A 38 11.98 16.21 -14.98
N ARG A 39 11.80 17.48 -15.34
CA ARG A 39 12.54 18.58 -14.72
C ARG A 39 12.22 18.63 -13.22
N PRO A 40 13.20 18.92 -12.32
CA PRO A 40 12.98 18.92 -10.88
C PRO A 40 11.76 19.75 -10.43
N GLY A 41 11.59 20.97 -10.95
CA GLY A 41 10.42 21.81 -10.64
C GLY A 41 9.09 21.19 -11.07
N SER A 42 9.05 20.54 -12.23
CA SER A 42 7.87 19.82 -12.72
C SER A 42 7.53 18.58 -11.89
N LEU A 43 8.54 17.94 -11.28
CA LEU A 43 8.33 16.83 -10.36
C LEU A 43 7.78 17.32 -9.01
N THR A 44 8.31 18.44 -8.49
CA THR A 44 7.80 19.07 -7.26
C THR A 44 6.35 19.52 -7.41
N ALA A 45 5.94 19.97 -8.60
CA ALA A 45 4.55 20.31 -8.89
C ALA A 45 3.59 19.10 -8.98
N LYS A 46 4.09 17.87 -8.82
CA LYS A 46 3.30 16.63 -8.86
C LYS A 46 3.37 15.93 -7.50
N PRO A 47 2.58 16.36 -6.50
CA PRO A 47 2.72 15.91 -5.11
C PRO A 47 2.54 14.40 -4.96
N PHE A 48 1.60 13.77 -5.68
CA PHE A 48 1.40 12.32 -5.61
C PHE A 48 2.56 11.51 -6.19
N VAL A 49 3.13 11.96 -7.31
CA VAL A 49 4.34 11.33 -7.86
C VAL A 49 5.49 11.46 -6.86
N LEU A 50 5.65 12.63 -6.25
CA LEU A 50 6.68 12.87 -5.25
C LEU A 50 6.52 11.98 -4.03
N ALA A 51 5.30 11.89 -3.47
CA ALA A 51 4.97 11.07 -2.32
C ALA A 51 5.20 9.57 -2.59
N PHE A 52 4.75 9.08 -3.75
CA PHE A 52 5.03 7.72 -4.20
C PHE A 52 6.53 7.42 -4.27
N LEU A 53 7.33 8.30 -4.88
CA LEU A 53 8.78 8.09 -5.00
C LEU A 53 9.47 8.06 -3.63
N LEU A 54 9.03 8.92 -2.69
CA LEU A 54 9.55 8.93 -1.32
C LEU A 54 9.25 7.61 -0.61
N GLU A 55 8.04 7.10 -0.76
CA GLU A 55 7.61 5.84 -0.18
C GLU A 55 8.41 4.65 -0.74
N VAL A 56 8.56 4.56 -2.07
CA VAL A 56 9.37 3.52 -2.73
C VAL A 56 10.81 3.55 -2.25
N ILE A 57 11.42 4.74 -2.15
CA ILE A 57 12.78 4.89 -1.62
C ILE A 57 12.86 4.36 -0.18
N THR A 58 11.88 4.73 0.65
CA THR A 58 11.84 4.33 2.06
C THR A 58 11.72 2.82 2.20
N ASP A 59 10.75 2.23 1.50
CA ASP A 59 10.47 0.80 1.59
C ASP A 59 11.60 -0.05 1.01
N SER A 60 12.20 0.40 -0.10
CA SER A 60 13.36 -0.27 -0.69
C SER A 60 14.58 -0.19 0.22
N THR A 61 14.79 0.94 0.89
CA THR A 61 15.89 1.11 1.87
C THR A 61 15.72 0.13 3.03
N ILE A 62 14.52 0.07 3.61
CA ILE A 62 14.21 -0.84 4.72
C ILE A 62 14.38 -2.29 4.29
N TRP A 63 13.85 -2.66 3.13
CA TRP A 63 14.01 -4.01 2.57
C TRP A 63 15.48 -4.39 2.39
N LEU A 64 16.30 -3.52 1.77
CA LEU A 64 17.72 -3.80 1.57
C LEU A 64 18.49 -3.91 2.89
N ILE A 65 18.16 -3.09 3.90
CA ILE A 65 18.75 -3.21 5.25
C ILE A 65 18.46 -4.59 5.83
N ILE A 66 17.22 -5.07 5.71
CA ILE A 66 16.82 -6.40 6.20
C ILE A 66 17.55 -7.49 5.40
N GLN A 67 17.53 -7.42 4.07
CA GLN A 67 18.15 -8.43 3.21
C GLN A 67 19.68 -8.50 3.36
N SER A 68 20.31 -7.40 3.76
CA SER A 68 21.76 -7.35 4.04
C SER A 68 22.15 -8.00 5.37
N LEU A 69 21.19 -8.41 6.21
CA LEU A 69 21.50 -9.09 7.47
C LEU A 69 22.11 -10.47 7.21
N PRO A 70 23.08 -10.91 8.04
CA PRO A 70 23.95 -12.04 7.72
C PRO A 70 23.27 -13.42 7.81
N SER A 71 22.07 -13.50 8.40
CA SER A 71 21.37 -14.77 8.60
C SER A 71 19.85 -14.60 8.57
N GLU A 72 19.15 -15.70 8.29
CA GLU A 72 17.69 -15.74 8.36
C GLU A 72 17.16 -15.44 9.77
N ALA A 73 17.85 -15.92 10.80
CA ALA A 73 17.49 -15.62 12.19
C ALA A 73 17.57 -14.12 12.50
N ALA A 74 18.58 -13.42 11.97
CA ALA A 74 18.70 -11.97 12.12
C ALA A 74 17.57 -11.23 11.36
N ARG A 75 17.21 -11.69 10.16
CA ARG A 75 16.08 -11.14 9.40
C ARG A 75 14.76 -11.32 10.14
N GLN A 76 14.50 -12.53 10.64
CA GLN A 76 13.29 -12.82 11.42
C GLN A 76 13.23 -11.98 12.70
N ALA A 77 14.35 -11.82 13.41
CA ALA A 77 14.44 -10.95 14.57
C ALA A 77 14.11 -9.49 14.23
N LYS A 78 14.53 -9.01 13.05
CA LYS A 78 14.19 -7.67 12.58
C LYS A 78 12.70 -7.51 12.28
N PHE A 79 12.06 -8.49 11.63
CA PHE A 79 10.62 -8.48 11.41
C PHE A 79 9.81 -8.55 12.71
N ASN A 80 10.30 -9.26 13.72
CA ASN A 80 9.63 -9.36 15.02
C ASN A 80 9.63 -8.04 15.81
N GLN A 81 10.51 -7.10 15.47
CA GLN A 81 10.55 -5.76 16.08
C GLN A 81 9.55 -4.78 15.44
N MET A 82 8.95 -5.13 14.31
CA MET A 82 8.02 -4.29 13.58
C MET A 82 6.59 -4.45 14.11
N THR A 83 5.78 -3.42 13.90
CA THR A 83 4.32 -3.55 14.07
C THR A 83 3.77 -4.65 13.14
N PRO A 84 2.59 -5.21 13.40
CA PRO A 84 2.08 -6.31 12.60
C PRO A 84 1.92 -5.94 11.13
N ASN A 85 1.44 -4.73 10.85
CA ASN A 85 1.20 -4.28 9.48
C ASN A 85 2.50 -3.95 8.75
N GLU A 86 3.50 -3.37 9.43
CA GLU A 86 4.85 -3.19 8.88
C GLU A 86 5.49 -4.53 8.53
N ARG A 87 5.42 -5.49 9.45
CA ARG A 87 5.93 -6.84 9.25
C ARG A 87 5.25 -7.47 8.05
N TYR A 88 3.92 -7.42 7.98
CA TYR A 88 3.18 -7.96 6.84
C TYR A 88 3.55 -7.29 5.52
N TRP A 89 3.73 -5.97 5.53
CA TRP A 89 4.19 -5.25 4.36
C TRP A 89 5.57 -5.75 3.90
N TYR A 90 6.57 -5.68 4.78
CA TYR A 90 7.95 -5.97 4.39
C TYR A 90 8.24 -7.47 4.24
N SER A 91 7.56 -8.36 4.96
CA SER A 91 7.80 -9.80 4.88
C SER A 91 6.92 -10.50 3.84
N TYR A 92 5.86 -9.87 3.34
CA TYR A 92 4.88 -10.51 2.46
C TYR A 92 4.53 -9.67 1.22
N LEU A 93 3.88 -8.52 1.39
CA LEU A 93 3.30 -7.78 0.25
C LEU A 93 4.36 -7.08 -0.62
N PHE A 94 5.31 -6.37 0.01
CA PHE A 94 6.34 -5.64 -0.73
C PHE A 94 7.26 -6.58 -1.53
N PRO A 95 7.77 -7.69 -0.98
CA PRO A 95 8.53 -8.68 -1.75
C PRO A 95 7.70 -9.31 -2.87
N LYS A 96 6.41 -9.55 -2.64
CA LYS A 96 5.54 -10.09 -3.68
C LYS A 96 5.37 -9.10 -4.84
N TRP A 97 5.20 -7.80 -4.55
CA TRP A 97 5.18 -6.76 -5.59
C TRP A 97 6.51 -6.65 -6.34
N ILE A 98 7.64 -6.75 -5.65
CA ILE A 98 8.97 -6.80 -6.30
C ILE A 98 9.02 -7.95 -7.32
N ASN A 99 8.54 -9.14 -6.94
CA ASN A 99 8.73 -10.37 -7.70
C ASN A 99 7.60 -10.70 -8.70
N SER A 100 6.50 -9.93 -8.74
CA SER A 100 5.34 -10.23 -9.60
C SER A 100 5.14 -9.17 -10.68
N THR A 101 4.48 -9.53 -11.79
CA THR A 101 4.09 -8.56 -12.81
C THR A 101 2.84 -7.79 -12.35
N ASP A 102 2.98 -6.50 -12.09
CA ASP A 102 1.82 -5.62 -11.85
C ASP A 102 1.20 -5.19 -13.20
N ALA A 103 0.09 -5.82 -13.57
CA ALA A 103 -0.64 -5.51 -14.80
C ALA A 103 -1.18 -4.07 -14.83
N LYS A 104 -1.37 -3.43 -13.68
CA LYS A 104 -1.85 -2.04 -13.55
C LYS A 104 -0.71 -1.03 -13.57
N PHE A 105 0.56 -1.47 -13.50
CA PHE A 105 1.73 -0.60 -13.31
C PHE A 105 1.81 0.53 -14.33
N TYR A 106 1.63 0.21 -15.61
CA TYR A 106 1.64 1.20 -16.68
C TYR A 106 0.48 2.20 -16.56
N ILE A 107 -0.71 1.70 -16.24
CA ILE A 107 -1.95 2.48 -16.19
C ILE A 107 -1.87 3.53 -15.09
N TRP A 108 -1.55 3.12 -13.86
CA TRP A 108 -1.54 4.07 -12.76
C TRP A 108 -0.36 5.04 -12.84
N LYS A 109 0.80 4.65 -13.38
CA LYS A 109 1.92 5.59 -13.66
C LYS A 109 1.47 6.72 -14.59
N LYS A 110 0.72 6.39 -15.64
CA LYS A 110 0.17 7.36 -16.59
C LYS A 110 -0.81 8.31 -15.89
N LYS A 111 -1.78 7.77 -15.14
CA LYS A 111 -2.77 8.57 -14.41
C LYS A 111 -2.13 9.50 -13.37
N MET A 112 -1.20 8.97 -12.57
CA MET A 112 -0.50 9.74 -11.54
C MET A 112 0.33 10.88 -12.16
N MET A 113 0.98 10.63 -13.31
CA MET A 113 1.70 11.66 -14.05
C MET A 113 0.78 12.73 -14.62
N ALA A 114 -0.40 12.34 -15.10
CA ALA A 114 -1.40 13.26 -15.63
C ALA A 114 -2.08 14.12 -14.53
N GLY A 115 -1.93 13.76 -13.26
CA GLY A 115 -2.66 14.40 -12.15
C GLY A 115 -4.12 13.96 -12.07
N GLU A 116 -4.47 12.86 -12.75
CA GLU A 116 -5.81 12.25 -12.73
C GLU A 116 -6.07 11.42 -11.47
N PHE A 117 -5.09 11.36 -10.56
CA PHE A 117 -5.29 10.82 -9.23
C PHE A 117 -5.92 11.89 -8.36
N ASN A 118 -7.22 11.77 -8.15
CA ASN A 118 -7.91 12.50 -7.11
C ASN A 118 -8.15 11.53 -5.96
N GLN A 119 -7.54 11.81 -4.80
CA GLN A 119 -7.94 11.20 -3.54
C GLN A 119 -9.28 11.80 -3.09
N PHE A 120 -10.36 11.65 -3.87
CA PHE A 120 -11.69 12.10 -3.43
C PHE A 120 -12.07 11.44 -2.08
N ASP A 121 -11.53 10.25 -1.81
CA ASP A 121 -11.68 9.54 -0.54
C ASP A 121 -10.55 9.82 0.46
N GLY A 122 -9.58 10.68 0.15
CA GLY A 122 -8.37 10.90 0.95
C GLY A 122 -8.65 11.42 2.36
N ASP A 123 -9.58 12.36 2.49
CA ASP A 123 -9.98 12.90 3.79
C ASP A 123 -10.79 11.88 4.61
N ILE A 124 -11.57 11.03 3.93
CA ILE A 124 -12.36 9.96 4.55
C ILE A 124 -11.42 8.86 5.06
N ILE A 125 -10.53 8.36 4.20
CA ILE A 125 -9.49 7.41 4.56
C ILE A 125 -8.62 7.93 5.70
N LYS A 126 -8.25 9.21 5.68
CA LYS A 126 -7.51 9.85 6.77
C LYS A 126 -8.31 9.88 8.07
N SER A 127 -9.60 10.19 8.00
CA SER A 127 -10.47 10.22 9.19
C SER A 127 -10.64 8.82 9.80
N ILE A 128 -10.83 7.80 8.96
CA ILE A 128 -10.87 6.38 9.38
C ILE A 128 -9.54 5.99 10.04
N ALA A 129 -8.41 6.30 9.39
CA ALA A 129 -7.08 6.00 9.91
C ALA A 129 -6.83 6.65 11.28
N GLN A 130 -7.21 7.92 11.44
CA GLN A 130 -7.07 8.64 12.71
C GLN A 130 -7.92 8.03 13.82
N ASP A 131 -9.17 7.64 13.52
CA ASP A 131 -10.05 7.05 14.53
C ASP A 131 -9.66 5.62 14.90
N ILE A 132 -9.12 4.83 13.95
CA ILE A 132 -8.50 3.53 14.25
C ILE A 132 -7.34 3.70 15.23
N VAL A 133 -6.41 4.63 14.96
CA VAL A 133 -5.26 4.90 15.85
C VAL A 133 -5.73 5.42 17.22
N ARG A 134 -6.75 6.28 17.26
CA ARG A 134 -7.33 6.77 18.52
C ARG A 134 -7.89 5.63 19.38
N ARG A 135 -8.34 4.55 18.75
CA ARG A 135 -8.84 3.33 19.40
C ARG A 135 -7.75 2.26 19.57
N GLU A 136 -6.49 2.67 19.54
CA GLU A 136 -5.31 1.82 19.75
C GLU A 136 -5.10 0.73 18.69
N GLY A 137 -5.79 0.84 17.54
CA GLY A 137 -5.53 0.00 16.37
C GLY A 137 -4.25 0.40 15.64
N ASN A 138 -3.67 -0.53 14.91
CA ASN A 138 -2.50 -0.30 14.05
C ASN A 138 -2.94 -0.15 12.59
N ILE A 139 -2.34 0.81 11.90
CA ILE A 139 -2.59 1.07 10.47
C ILE A 139 -1.31 1.02 9.67
N TRP A 140 -1.44 0.71 8.37
CA TRP A 140 -0.39 0.91 7.39
C TRP A 140 -1.00 1.31 6.05
N GLN A 141 -0.43 2.33 5.44
CA GLN A 141 -0.87 2.87 4.15
C GLN A 141 0.33 2.93 3.22
N ARG A 142 0.15 2.44 2.00
CA ARG A 142 1.16 2.45 0.96
C ARG A 142 0.51 2.65 -0.39
N TYR A 143 1.05 3.56 -1.20
CA TYR A 143 0.63 3.76 -2.58
C TYR A 143 0.70 2.46 -3.38
N ILE A 144 1.74 1.63 -3.19
CA ILE A 144 1.80 0.34 -3.92
C ILE A 144 0.61 -0.56 -3.55
N ALA A 145 0.19 -0.58 -2.28
CA ALA A 145 -0.95 -1.37 -1.84
C ALA A 145 -2.26 -0.88 -2.49
N ASP A 146 -2.48 0.44 -2.52
CA ASP A 146 -3.64 1.05 -3.16
C ASP A 146 -3.63 0.77 -4.69
N LEU A 147 -2.56 1.19 -5.35
CA LEU A 147 -2.46 1.23 -6.81
C LEU A 147 -2.40 -0.16 -7.47
N SER A 148 -1.65 -1.09 -6.85
CA SER A 148 -1.43 -2.42 -7.39
C SER A 148 -2.41 -3.43 -6.78
N MET A 149 -2.66 -3.34 -5.47
CA MET A 149 -3.33 -4.37 -4.68
C MET A 149 -4.75 -4.00 -4.26
N ALA A 150 -5.29 -2.86 -4.73
CA ALA A 150 -6.64 -2.39 -4.39
C ALA A 150 -6.88 -2.36 -2.87
N THR A 151 -5.90 -1.86 -2.12
CA THR A 151 -5.90 -1.82 -0.66
C THR A 151 -5.58 -0.41 -0.18
N ASP A 152 -6.57 0.30 0.35
CA ASP A 152 -6.42 1.67 0.87
C ASP A 152 -5.76 1.68 2.25
N LEU A 153 -6.06 0.66 3.06
CA LEU A 153 -5.62 0.52 4.44
C LEU A 153 -5.25 -0.93 4.73
N ILE A 154 -4.17 -1.15 5.48
CA ILE A 154 -3.92 -2.39 6.19
C ILE A 154 -4.15 -2.11 7.66
N VAL A 155 -5.04 -2.88 8.30
CA VAL A 155 -5.47 -2.66 9.69
C VAL A 155 -5.21 -3.91 10.51
N SER A 156 -4.77 -3.73 11.76
CA SER A 156 -4.76 -4.79 12.77
C SER A 156 -5.14 -4.21 14.14
N ASN A 157 -5.73 -5.05 14.98
CA ASN A 157 -6.13 -4.70 16.34
C ASN A 157 -5.52 -5.67 17.36
N HIS A 158 -6.27 -6.15 18.35
CA HIS A 158 -5.72 -6.87 19.51
C HIS A 158 -5.06 -8.20 19.15
N GLN A 159 -5.58 -8.91 18.14
CA GLN A 159 -5.01 -10.18 17.67
C GLN A 159 -3.81 -9.96 16.75
N GLN A 160 -3.47 -8.70 16.43
CA GLN A 160 -2.30 -8.35 15.64
C GLN A 160 -2.29 -9.04 14.25
N LYS A 161 -3.48 -9.32 13.69
CA LYS A 161 -3.63 -9.96 12.38
C LYS A 161 -3.94 -8.89 11.31
N PRO A 162 -3.04 -8.62 10.36
CA PRO A 162 -3.26 -7.67 9.29
C PRO A 162 -4.48 -8.01 8.43
N LEU A 163 -5.27 -7.01 8.08
CA LEU A 163 -6.43 -7.08 7.21
C LEU A 163 -6.33 -5.99 6.15
N CYS A 164 -6.36 -6.38 4.86
CA CYS A 164 -6.39 -5.43 3.76
C CYS A 164 -7.80 -4.91 3.55
N ILE A 165 -7.96 -3.60 3.47
CA ILE A 165 -9.26 -2.94 3.38
C ILE A 165 -9.30 -2.05 2.13
N GLN A 166 -10.39 -2.15 1.37
CA GLN A 166 -10.78 -1.14 0.39
C GLN A 166 -12.03 -0.42 0.88
N VAL A 167 -12.02 0.90 0.80
CA VAL A 167 -13.15 1.76 1.16
C VAL A 167 -13.71 2.39 -0.12
N THR A 168 -15.04 2.48 -0.22
CA THR A 168 -15.70 2.98 -1.43
C THR A 168 -17.06 3.60 -1.13
N SER A 169 -17.52 4.49 -2.00
CA SER A 169 -18.90 5.00 -1.97
C SER A 169 -19.62 4.77 -3.31
N VAL A 170 -19.41 3.61 -3.93
CA VAL A 170 -20.02 3.34 -5.25
C VAL A 170 -21.52 3.10 -5.09
N SER A 171 -22.30 3.56 -6.06
CA SER A 171 -23.72 3.25 -6.11
C SER A 171 -23.97 1.75 -6.24
N GLU A 172 -25.15 1.32 -5.80
CA GLU A 172 -25.57 -0.08 -5.80
C GLU A 172 -25.41 -0.77 -7.17
N GLU A 173 -25.74 -0.06 -8.26
CA GLU A 173 -25.61 -0.56 -9.64
C GLU A 173 -24.17 -0.97 -10.03
N PHE A 174 -23.14 -0.32 -9.46
CA PHE A 174 -21.74 -0.63 -9.74
C PHE A 174 -21.05 -1.42 -8.62
N HIS A 175 -21.76 -1.70 -7.54
CA HIS A 175 -21.20 -2.28 -6.32
C HIS A 175 -20.66 -3.69 -6.56
N GLU A 176 -21.50 -4.59 -7.08
CA GLU A 176 -21.14 -6.00 -7.32
C GLU A 176 -19.92 -6.12 -8.23
N GLN A 177 -19.92 -5.41 -9.36
CA GLN A 177 -18.80 -5.43 -10.29
C GLN A 177 -17.50 -4.88 -9.66
N LYS A 178 -17.59 -3.87 -8.79
CA LYS A 178 -16.41 -3.33 -8.10
C LYS A 178 -15.89 -4.33 -7.06
N TYR A 179 -16.78 -4.96 -6.30
CA TYR A 179 -16.42 -5.99 -5.32
C TYR A 179 -15.72 -7.18 -5.98
N GLU A 180 -16.25 -7.71 -7.10
CA GLU A 180 -15.61 -8.78 -7.85
C GLU A 180 -14.20 -8.41 -8.33
N LYS A 181 -14.04 -7.20 -8.89
CA LYS A 181 -12.73 -6.70 -9.34
C LYS A 181 -11.74 -6.57 -8.20
N TRP A 182 -12.21 -6.13 -7.03
CA TRP A 182 -11.41 -6.03 -5.81
C TRP A 182 -10.98 -7.42 -5.33
N GLN A 183 -11.93 -8.35 -5.17
CA GLN A 183 -11.63 -9.70 -4.69
C GLN A 183 -10.64 -10.42 -5.62
N ASN A 184 -10.83 -10.30 -6.93
CA ASN A 184 -9.90 -10.82 -7.93
C ASN A 184 -8.49 -10.22 -7.79
N ALA A 185 -8.38 -8.92 -7.47
CA ALA A 185 -7.09 -8.30 -7.22
C ALA A 185 -6.41 -8.88 -5.97
N LEU A 186 -7.16 -9.04 -4.87
CA LEU A 186 -6.62 -9.66 -3.65
C LEU A 186 -6.15 -11.09 -3.89
N GLN A 187 -6.94 -11.89 -4.61
CA GLN A 187 -6.57 -13.26 -4.98
C GLN A 187 -5.31 -13.32 -5.86
N LEU A 188 -5.19 -12.43 -6.86
CA LEU A 188 -4.00 -12.31 -7.69
C LEU A 188 -2.75 -12.05 -6.83
N TRP A 189 -2.87 -11.16 -5.85
CA TRP A 189 -1.83 -10.85 -4.89
C TRP A 189 -1.75 -11.85 -3.73
N GLN A 190 -2.55 -12.91 -3.73
CA GLN A 190 -2.66 -13.91 -2.66
C GLN A 190 -2.86 -13.28 -1.27
N ILE A 191 -3.54 -12.14 -1.21
CA ILE A 191 -3.93 -11.51 0.05
C ILE A 191 -5.02 -12.38 0.67
N GLU A 192 -4.74 -12.99 1.81
CA GLU A 192 -5.61 -14.03 2.39
C GLU A 192 -6.85 -13.49 3.10
N ARG A 193 -6.87 -12.19 3.45
CA ARG A 193 -7.93 -11.58 4.25
C ARG A 193 -8.22 -10.20 3.70
N GLY A 194 -9.47 -9.98 3.32
CA GLY A 194 -9.90 -8.72 2.75
C GLY A 194 -11.24 -8.25 3.30
N LEU A 195 -11.38 -6.94 3.46
CA LEU A 195 -12.64 -6.30 3.78
C LEU A 195 -12.92 -5.17 2.78
N PHE A 196 -14.05 -5.27 2.11
CA PHE A 196 -14.57 -4.25 1.21
C PHE A 196 -15.65 -3.46 1.93
N LEU A 197 -15.39 -2.18 2.17
CA LEU A 197 -16.21 -1.27 2.95
C LEU A 197 -16.87 -0.26 2.01
N SER A 198 -18.13 -0.47 1.69
CA SER A 198 -18.98 0.54 1.07
C SER A 198 -19.63 1.42 2.13
N TYR A 199 -19.80 2.71 1.83
CA TYR A 199 -20.50 3.65 2.70
C TYR A 199 -21.33 4.66 1.90
N ASN A 200 -22.37 5.16 2.54
CA ASN A 200 -23.18 6.26 2.04
C ASN A 200 -22.70 7.59 2.65
N PRO A 201 -22.14 8.54 1.85
CA PRO A 201 -21.68 9.82 2.36
C PRO A 201 -22.81 10.71 2.92
N GLY A 202 -24.07 10.39 2.62
CA GLY A 202 -25.25 11.07 3.18
C GLY A 202 -25.64 10.62 4.58
N GLU A 203 -25.07 9.52 5.09
CA GLU A 203 -25.37 9.03 6.44
C GLU A 203 -24.50 9.71 7.49
N SER A 204 -25.09 10.06 8.63
CA SER A 204 -24.32 10.53 9.78
C SER A 204 -23.59 9.36 10.45
N ASP A 205 -22.35 9.58 10.89
CA ASP A 205 -21.53 8.63 11.67
C ASP A 205 -20.98 7.41 10.90
N PHE A 206 -21.01 7.41 9.56
CA PHE A 206 -20.47 6.29 8.77
C PHE A 206 -19.00 5.98 9.10
N ILE A 207 -18.17 6.99 9.41
CA ILE A 207 -16.76 6.80 9.79
C ILE A 207 -16.63 5.86 11.00
N ASN A 208 -17.40 6.09 12.07
CA ASN A 208 -17.36 5.28 13.27
C ASN A 208 -17.79 3.83 12.99
N GLN A 209 -18.82 3.66 12.17
CA GLN A 209 -19.28 2.34 11.75
C GLN A 209 -18.18 1.59 10.98
N LEU A 210 -17.58 2.22 9.97
CA LEU A 210 -16.48 1.65 9.20
C LEU A 210 -15.30 1.26 10.10
N VAL A 211 -14.94 2.10 11.07
CA VAL A 211 -13.86 1.83 12.04
C VAL A 211 -14.19 0.63 12.92
N ASN A 212 -15.43 0.52 13.43
CA ASN A 212 -15.87 -0.62 14.23
C ASN A 212 -15.77 -1.93 13.44
N VAL A 213 -16.27 -1.92 12.19
CA VAL A 213 -16.23 -3.08 11.30
C VAL A 213 -14.78 -3.46 10.97
N ALA A 214 -13.92 -2.48 10.67
CA ALA A 214 -12.50 -2.70 10.38
C ALA A 214 -11.76 -3.33 11.57
N LEU A 215 -11.89 -2.76 12.78
CA LEU A 215 -11.23 -3.26 13.98
C LEU A 215 -11.71 -4.67 14.35
N TYR A 216 -13.03 -4.86 14.39
CA TYR A 216 -13.62 -6.16 14.70
C TYR A 216 -13.15 -7.24 13.72
N ASN A 217 -13.26 -7.00 12.42
CA ASN A 217 -12.88 -8.01 11.42
C ASN A 217 -11.37 -8.20 11.33
N SER A 218 -10.55 -7.20 11.69
CA SER A 218 -9.11 -7.40 11.75
C SER A 218 -8.73 -8.49 12.76
N ASP A 219 -9.50 -8.65 13.84
CA ASP A 219 -9.29 -9.70 14.84
C ASP A 219 -9.96 -11.03 14.47
N HIS A 220 -11.16 -10.99 13.89
CA HIS A 220 -12.06 -12.14 13.78
C HIS A 220 -12.24 -12.73 12.38
N LEU A 221 -11.88 -12.01 11.31
CA LEU A 221 -12.01 -12.56 9.96
C LEU A 221 -11.01 -13.70 9.76
N ASP A 222 -11.48 -14.90 9.44
CA ASP A 222 -10.60 -16.04 9.18
C ASP A 222 -9.80 -15.88 7.88
N GLN A 223 -8.70 -16.62 7.78
CA GLN A 223 -7.89 -16.70 6.55
C GLN A 223 -8.70 -17.30 5.39
N GLY A 224 -8.45 -16.81 4.19
CA GLY A 224 -9.12 -17.23 2.96
C GLY A 224 -10.47 -16.53 2.71
N ASN A 225 -10.91 -15.66 3.63
CA ASN A 225 -12.20 -15.00 3.54
C ASN A 225 -12.08 -13.53 3.12
N TYR A 226 -13.03 -13.14 2.28
CA TYR A 226 -13.24 -11.77 1.82
C TYR A 226 -14.65 -11.35 2.22
N LEU A 227 -14.78 -10.26 2.95
CA LEU A 227 -16.08 -9.75 3.37
C LEU A 227 -16.44 -8.48 2.61
N ASN A 228 -17.70 -8.39 2.24
CA ASN A 228 -18.34 -7.20 1.74
C ASN A 228 -19.23 -6.60 2.83
N PHE A 229 -19.05 -5.33 3.16
CA PHE A 229 -19.91 -4.57 4.06
C PHE A 229 -20.37 -3.31 3.32
N SER A 230 -21.68 -3.11 3.21
CA SER A 230 -22.29 -2.04 2.43
C SER A 230 -23.47 -1.40 3.14
#